data_AF-A0A2G9QF66-F1
#
_entry.id   AF-A0A2G9QF66-F1
#
_cell.length_a   1.000
_cell.length_b   1.000
_cell.length_c   1.000
_cell.angle_alpha   90.00
_cell.angle_beta   90.00
_cell.angle_gamma   90.00
#
_symmetry.space_group_name_H-M   'P 1'
#
loop_
_entity.id
_entity.type
_entity.pdbx_description
1 polymer ?
#
loop_
_entity_poly.entity_id
_entity_poly.type
_entity_poly.pdbx_seq_one_letter_code
_entity_poly.pdbx_strand_id
1 'polypeptide(L)'
;MQVVSHSSDTLRGALISGDPKLQDLYDRFSTTEKKLLNEAFNPHSALFRPITVCSPSDWIPSHPEPAETFQEFYRKSERRIPSPQRRTIYVQTIGQFGDSDRHTQEYIAWLTGYCQAFFHGLPVKVQGPISI
;
A
#
# COMPACT_ATOMS: atom_id res chain seq x y z
N MET A 1 -20.23 0.54 -8.64
CA MET A 1 -18.95 -0.14 -8.42
C MET A 1 -18.13 -0.06 -9.69
N GLN A 2 -16.99 0.61 -9.66
CA GLN A 2 -16.08 0.77 -10.80
C GLN A 2 -14.75 0.12 -10.46
N VAL A 3 -14.20 -0.70 -11.35
CA VAL A 3 -12.88 -1.29 -11.18
C VAL A 3 -11.85 -0.42 -11.89
N VAL A 4 -10.83 0.04 -11.16
CA VAL A 4 -9.70 0.76 -11.72
C VAL A 4 -8.73 -0.27 -12.29
N SER A 5 -8.47 -0.18 -13.59
CA SER A 5 -7.57 -1.11 -14.29
C SER A 5 -6.68 -0.36 -15.28
N HIS A 6 -5.50 -0.92 -15.52
CA HIS A 6 -4.51 -0.40 -16.45
C HIS A 6 -4.00 -1.54 -17.32
N SER A 7 -3.47 -1.22 -18.51
CA SER A 7 -2.82 -2.22 -19.35
C SER A 7 -1.54 -2.75 -18.69
N SER A 8 -1.16 -3.97 -19.03
CA SER A 8 0.08 -4.57 -18.55
C SER A 8 1.31 -3.74 -18.92
N ASP A 9 1.31 -3.06 -20.08
CA ASP A 9 2.40 -2.17 -20.50
C ASP A 9 2.51 -0.93 -19.61
N THR A 10 1.38 -0.32 -19.26
CA THR A 10 1.35 0.82 -18.33
C THR A 10 1.88 0.41 -16.96
N LEU A 11 1.44 -0.74 -16.44
CA LEU A 11 1.92 -1.26 -15.15
C LEU A 11 3.40 -1.63 -15.19
N ARG A 12 3.89 -2.19 -16.31
CA ARG A 12 5.32 -2.50 -16.50
C ARG A 12 6.16 -1.24 -16.50
N GLY A 13 5.74 -0.21 -17.22
CA GLY A 13 6.40 1.10 -17.22
C GLY A 13 6.43 1.72 -15.83
N ALA A 14 5.34 1.59 -15.06
CA ALA A 14 5.28 2.08 -13.69
C ALA A 14 6.21 1.32 -12.74
N LEU A 15 6.29 -0.02 -12.85
CA LEU A 15 7.12 -0.84 -11.97
C LEU A 15 8.62 -0.62 -12.20
N ILE A 16 9.06 -0.64 -13.46
CA ILE A 16 10.48 -0.59 -13.81
C ILE A 16 11.00 0.86 -13.84
N SER A 17 10.13 1.82 -14.16
CA SER A 17 10.46 3.22 -14.45
C SER A 17 11.33 3.40 -15.71
N GLY A 18 11.30 4.61 -16.28
CA GLY A 18 12.23 5.05 -17.32
C GLY A 18 13.61 5.47 -16.78
N ASP A 19 13.80 5.54 -15.46
CA ASP A 19 15.06 5.94 -14.83
C ASP A 19 16.10 4.80 -14.87
N PRO A 20 17.30 5.02 -15.44
CA PRO A 20 18.32 3.97 -15.53
C PRO A 20 18.76 3.37 -14.19
N LYS A 21 18.73 4.14 -13.09
CA LYS A 21 19.10 3.63 -11.76
C LYS A 21 18.01 2.71 -11.20
N LEU A 22 16.75 2.95 -11.53
CA LEU A 22 15.64 2.10 -11.13
C LEU A 22 15.58 0.82 -11.96
N GLN A 23 15.93 0.91 -13.25
CA GLN A 23 16.14 -0.26 -14.10
C GLN A 23 17.26 -1.16 -13.56
N ASP A 24 18.42 -0.60 -13.24
CA ASP A 24 19.52 -1.35 -12.61
C ASP A 24 19.12 -1.96 -11.25
N LEU A 25 18.34 -1.24 -10.43
CA LEU A 25 17.78 -1.79 -9.19
C LEU A 25 16.88 -3.00 -9.47
N TYR A 26 15.96 -2.87 -10.43
CA TYR A 26 15.08 -3.96 -10.82
C TYR A 26 15.87 -5.16 -11.34
N ASP A 27 16.93 -4.93 -12.12
CA ASP A 27 17.74 -5.98 -12.71
C ASP A 27 18.50 -6.81 -11.68
N ARG A 28 18.86 -6.21 -10.54
CA ARG A 28 19.50 -6.90 -9.41
C ARG A 28 18.58 -7.82 -8.62
N PHE A 29 17.25 -7.70 -8.77
CA PHE A 29 16.33 -8.62 -8.13
C PHE A 29 16.50 -10.04 -8.64
N SER A 30 16.33 -11.00 -7.74
CA SER A 30 16.31 -12.42 -8.05
C SER A 30 15.17 -12.77 -9.00
N THR A 31 15.29 -13.92 -9.69
CA THR A 31 14.22 -14.44 -10.55
C THR A 31 12.90 -14.60 -9.79
N THR A 32 12.96 -14.98 -8.51
CA THR A 32 11.78 -15.14 -7.65
C THR A 32 11.11 -13.81 -7.35
N GLU A 33 11.89 -12.78 -7.00
CA GLU A 33 11.37 -11.44 -6.75
C GLU A 33 10.76 -10.84 -8.02
N LYS A 34 11.44 -10.95 -9.16
CA LYS A 34 10.90 -10.51 -10.45
C LYS A 34 9.60 -11.25 -10.80
N LYS A 35 9.52 -12.56 -10.54
CA LYS A 35 8.28 -13.33 -10.75
C LYS A 35 7.16 -12.83 -9.85
N LEU A 36 7.43 -12.56 -8.58
CA LEU A 36 6.47 -11.97 -7.66
C LEU A 36 5.98 -10.60 -8.14
N LEU A 37 6.88 -9.71 -8.54
CA LEU A 37 6.49 -8.37 -9.01
C LEU A 37 5.70 -8.41 -10.32
N ASN A 38 6.04 -9.33 -11.22
CA ASN A 38 5.31 -9.53 -12.48
C ASN A 38 3.86 -10.00 -12.29
N GLU A 39 3.50 -10.57 -11.12
CA GLU A 39 2.10 -10.87 -10.80
C GLU A 39 1.22 -9.63 -10.81
N ALA A 40 1.78 -8.43 -10.62
CA ALA A 40 1.06 -7.17 -10.76
C ALA A 40 0.48 -6.96 -12.16
N PHE A 41 1.03 -7.61 -13.19
CA PHE A 41 0.56 -7.50 -14.57
C PHE A 41 -0.52 -8.52 -14.90
N ASN A 42 -0.75 -9.50 -14.03
CA ASN A 42 -1.74 -10.55 -14.21
C ASN A 42 -3.08 -10.10 -13.61
N PRO A 43 -4.12 -9.83 -14.43
CA PRO A 43 -5.42 -9.37 -13.94
C PRO A 43 -6.15 -10.41 -13.07
N HIS A 44 -5.70 -11.67 -13.10
CA HIS A 44 -6.24 -12.76 -12.28
C HIS A 44 -5.36 -13.07 -11.06
N SER A 45 -4.30 -12.30 -10.81
CA SER A 45 -3.47 -12.53 -9.64
C SER A 45 -4.27 -12.31 -8.35
N ALA A 46 -4.15 -13.25 -7.42
CA ALA A 46 -4.71 -13.08 -6.08
C ALA A 46 -3.90 -12.06 -5.26
N LEU A 47 -2.65 -11.78 -5.64
CA LEU A 47 -1.73 -10.92 -4.92
C LEU A 47 -1.95 -9.43 -5.24
N PHE A 48 -2.23 -9.13 -6.51
CA PHE A 48 -2.38 -7.76 -7.00
C PHE A 48 -3.74 -7.59 -7.66
N ARG A 49 -4.79 -7.64 -6.84
CA ARG A 49 -6.17 -7.46 -7.34
C ARG A 49 -6.41 -5.99 -7.72
N PRO A 50 -7.14 -5.72 -8.82
CA PRO A 50 -7.54 -4.37 -9.18
C PRO A 50 -8.30 -3.64 -8.06
N ILE A 51 -8.09 -2.34 -7.95
CA ILE A 51 -8.80 -1.51 -6.96
C ILE A 51 -10.26 -1.38 -7.39
N THR A 52 -11.17 -1.63 -6.45
CA THR A 52 -12.61 -1.50 -6.68
C THR A 52 -13.12 -0.27 -5.94
N VAL A 53 -13.66 0.69 -6.69
CA VAL A 53 -14.36 1.88 -6.16
C VAL A 53 -15.83 1.50 -5.97
N CYS A 54 -16.27 1.47 -4.73
CA CYS A 54 -17.60 1.05 -4.32
C CYS A 54 -18.60 2.21 -4.36
N SER A 55 -18.18 3.40 -3.92
CA SER A 55 -19.05 4.58 -3.77
C SER A 55 -18.38 5.90 -4.18
N PRO A 56 -19.14 6.99 -4.43
CA PRO A 56 -18.58 8.33 -4.60
C PRO A 56 -17.82 8.84 -3.36
N SER A 57 -18.13 8.31 -2.18
CA SER A 57 -17.49 8.65 -0.90
C SER A 57 -16.15 7.93 -0.69
N ASP A 58 -15.77 7.02 -1.58
CA ASP A 58 -14.45 6.39 -1.53
C ASP A 58 -13.37 7.46 -1.73
N TRP A 59 -12.18 7.24 -1.17
CA TRP A 59 -11.10 8.23 -1.18
C TRP A 59 -10.73 8.71 -2.59
N ILE A 60 -10.54 7.77 -3.52
CA ILE A 60 -10.11 8.06 -4.90
C ILE A 60 -11.02 9.07 -5.62
N PRO A 61 -12.35 8.88 -5.68
CA PRO A 61 -13.25 9.87 -6.30
C PRO A 61 -13.49 11.12 -5.43
N SER A 62 -13.44 11.02 -4.09
CA SER A 62 -13.70 12.14 -3.19
C SER A 62 -12.53 13.12 -3.07
N HIS A 63 -11.30 12.64 -3.25
CA HIS A 63 -10.08 13.41 -3.10
C HIS A 63 -9.19 13.23 -4.33
N PRO A 64 -9.41 14.03 -5.40
CA PRO A 64 -8.58 13.95 -6.60
C PRO A 64 -7.16 14.42 -6.29
N GLU A 65 -6.24 13.46 -6.23
CA GLU A 65 -4.81 13.68 -6.05
C GLU A 65 -4.06 13.37 -7.37
N PRO A 66 -2.98 14.11 -7.69
CA PRO A 66 -2.11 13.73 -8.80
C PRO A 66 -1.56 12.31 -8.57
N ALA A 67 -1.58 11.50 -9.62
CA ALA A 67 -0.94 10.19 -9.57
C ALA A 67 0.57 10.35 -9.29
N GLU A 68 1.11 9.46 -8.45
CA GLU A 68 2.54 9.37 -8.19
C GLU A 68 3.11 8.15 -8.93
N THR A 69 4.16 8.38 -9.71
CA THR A 69 4.95 7.33 -10.34
C THR A 69 5.92 6.69 -9.34
N PHE A 70 6.33 5.44 -9.57
CA PHE A 70 7.36 4.80 -8.75
C PHE A 70 8.66 5.61 -8.67
N GLN A 71 9.01 6.30 -9.76
CA GLN A 71 10.19 7.17 -9.82
C GLN A 71 10.08 8.37 -8.89
N GLU A 72 8.93 9.03 -8.86
CA GLU A 72 8.66 10.15 -7.96
C GLU A 72 8.68 9.68 -6.51
N PHE A 73 7.99 8.57 -6.22
CA PHE A 73 8.01 7.94 -4.90
C PHE A 73 9.45 7.63 -4.45
N TYR A 74 10.26 7.01 -5.32
CA TYR A 74 11.62 6.59 -4.98
C TYR A 74 12.55 7.78 -4.72
N ARG A 75 12.36 8.90 -5.42
CA ARG A 75 13.18 10.10 -5.30
C ARG A 75 12.84 10.95 -4.07
N LYS A 76 11.67 10.76 -3.46
CA LYS A 76 11.31 11.49 -2.23
C LYS A 76 12.32 11.20 -1.12
N SER A 77 12.84 12.26 -0.50
CA SER A 77 13.78 12.20 0.63
C SER A 77 13.13 11.65 1.91
N GLU A 78 11.81 11.78 2.04
CA GLU A 78 11.05 11.45 3.25
C GLU A 78 10.48 10.03 3.28
N ARG A 79 11.04 9.10 2.49
CA ARG A 79 10.60 7.71 2.53
C ARG A 79 10.73 7.16 3.94
N ARG A 80 9.60 6.71 4.50
CA ARG A 80 9.52 6.11 5.83
C ARG A 80 10.00 4.67 5.78
N ILE A 81 11.30 4.50 5.55
CA ILE A 81 11.95 3.19 5.56
C ILE A 81 12.11 2.76 7.03
N PRO A 82 11.69 1.55 7.40
CA PRO A 82 11.99 0.97 8.71
C PRO A 82 13.48 1.11 9.06
N SER A 83 13.77 1.57 10.26
CA SER A 83 15.14 1.67 10.77
C SER A 83 15.24 1.07 12.16
N PRO A 84 16.44 0.78 12.69
CA PRO A 84 16.59 0.31 14.06
C PRO A 84 15.92 1.23 15.10
N GLN A 85 15.87 2.55 14.83
CA GLN A 85 15.20 3.55 15.67
C GLN A 85 13.67 3.62 15.43
N ARG A 86 13.21 3.23 14.24
CA ARG A 86 11.79 3.27 13.80
C ARG A 86 11.32 1.86 13.44
N ARG A 87 11.20 1.02 14.46
CA ARG A 87 10.93 -0.43 14.35
C ARG A 87 9.56 -0.87 14.85
N THR A 88 8.65 0.05 15.11
CA THR A 88 7.31 -0.26 15.61
C THR A 88 6.32 0.75 15.07
N ILE A 89 5.19 0.26 14.57
CA ILE A 89 4.07 1.09 14.12
C ILE A 89 3.11 1.21 15.30
N TYR A 90 2.75 2.43 15.65
CA TYR A 90 1.74 2.68 16.69
C TYR A 90 0.45 3.11 16.00
N VAL A 91 -0.65 2.42 16.34
CA VAL A 91 -1.99 2.74 15.85
C VAL A 91 -2.78 3.29 17.03
N GLN A 92 -3.18 4.55 16.94
CA GLN A 92 -3.96 5.24 17.95
C GLN A 92 -5.35 5.52 17.38
N THR A 93 -6.39 4.95 17.99
CA THR A 93 -7.77 5.26 17.63
C THR A 93 -8.20 6.59 18.27
N ILE A 94 -9.01 7.37 17.56
CA ILE A 94 -9.51 8.67 18.02
C ILE A 94 -11.04 8.63 17.93
N GLY A 95 -11.71 8.93 19.04
CA GLY A 95 -13.17 8.89 19.17
C GLY A 95 -13.77 7.48 19.15
N GLN A 96 -15.09 7.43 19.01
CA GLN A 96 -15.81 6.20 18.69
C GLN A 96 -15.67 5.92 17.19
N PHE A 97 -15.17 4.74 16.83
CA PHE A 97 -14.91 4.36 15.45
C PHE A 97 -15.67 3.07 15.10
N GLY A 98 -16.52 3.11 14.08
CA GLY A 98 -17.38 1.99 13.67
C GLY A 98 -18.74 1.96 14.38
N ASP A 99 -19.71 1.25 13.80
CA ASP A 99 -21.10 1.20 14.30
C ASP A 99 -21.26 0.34 15.57
N SER A 100 -20.23 -0.42 15.93
CA SER A 100 -20.16 -1.23 17.15
C SER A 100 -18.71 -1.59 17.49
N ASP A 101 -18.44 -1.90 18.76
CA ASP A 101 -17.11 -2.33 19.24
C ASP A 101 -16.54 -3.52 18.43
N ARG A 102 -17.40 -4.43 18.00
CA ARG A 102 -17.00 -5.58 17.18
C ARG A 102 -16.46 -5.14 15.82
N HIS A 103 -17.14 -4.20 15.18
CA HIS A 103 -16.72 -3.67 13.89
C HIS A 103 -15.39 -2.90 14.04
N THR A 104 -15.24 -2.12 15.12
CA THR A 104 -13.97 -1.46 15.47
C THR A 104 -12.81 -2.45 15.53
N GLN A 105 -12.99 -3.57 16.22
CA GLN A 105 -11.95 -4.59 16.38
C GLN A 105 -11.58 -5.25 15.05
N GLU A 106 -12.57 -5.56 14.21
CA GLU A 106 -12.35 -6.13 12.87
C GLU A 106 -11.52 -5.19 11.99
N TYR A 107 -11.85 -3.90 11.96
CA TYR A 107 -11.07 -2.91 11.21
C TYR A 107 -9.64 -2.75 11.73
N ILE A 108 -9.45 -2.75 13.06
CA ILE A 108 -8.13 -2.65 13.66
C ILE A 108 -7.27 -3.89 13.38
N ALA A 109 -7.87 -5.08 13.41
CA ALA A 109 -7.19 -6.31 13.04
C ALA A 109 -6.76 -6.29 11.56
N TRP A 110 -7.65 -5.83 10.68
CA TRP A 110 -7.35 -5.66 9.26
C TRP A 110 -6.21 -4.66 9.05
N LEU A 111 -6.31 -3.45 9.61
CA LEU A 111 -5.27 -2.42 9.51
C LEU A 111 -3.92 -2.90 10.05
N THR A 112 -3.93 -3.64 11.17
CA THR A 112 -2.73 -4.25 11.74
C THR A 112 -2.05 -5.19 10.76
N GLY A 113 -2.81 -6.08 10.13
CA GLY A 113 -2.29 -7.00 9.12
C GLY A 113 -1.72 -6.27 7.91
N TYR A 114 -2.40 -5.22 7.44
CA TYR A 114 -1.91 -4.37 6.34
C TYR A 114 -0.60 -3.67 6.69
N CYS A 115 -0.51 -3.06 7.86
CA CYS A 115 0.71 -2.41 8.32
C CYS A 115 1.88 -3.39 8.43
N GLN A 116 1.65 -4.58 8.98
CA GLN A 116 2.67 -5.62 9.07
C GLN A 116 3.14 -6.06 7.68
N ALA A 117 2.23 -6.32 6.75
CA ALA A 117 2.58 -6.74 5.41
C ALA A 117 3.36 -5.66 4.65
N PHE A 118 2.90 -4.41 4.69
CA PHE A 118 3.49 -3.31 3.93
C PHE A 118 4.87 -2.89 4.47
N PHE A 119 5.04 -2.87 5.79
CA PHE A 119 6.30 -2.45 6.43
C PHE A 119 7.17 -3.64 6.83
N HIS A 120 7.31 -4.64 5.96
CA HIS A 120 8.26 -5.75 6.12
C HIS A 120 8.18 -6.48 7.47
N GLY A 121 6.97 -6.72 7.96
CA GLY A 121 6.73 -7.44 9.20
C GLY A 121 6.99 -6.64 10.48
N LEU A 122 7.08 -5.30 10.40
CA LEU A 122 7.23 -4.50 11.61
C LEU A 122 6.10 -4.77 12.62
N PRO A 123 6.40 -4.89 13.93
CA PRO A 123 5.38 -5.04 14.94
C PRO A 123 4.48 -3.80 14.98
N VAL A 124 3.19 -4.05 15.13
CA VAL A 124 2.15 -3.02 15.28
C VAL A 124 1.64 -3.06 16.72
N LYS A 125 1.59 -1.90 17.37
CA LYS A 125 1.03 -1.72 18.71
C LYS A 125 -0.20 -0.84 18.61
N VAL A 126 -1.35 -1.42 18.93
CA VAL A 126 -2.62 -0.69 19.02
C VAL A 126 -2.73 -0.08 20.41
N GLN A 127 -2.99 1.22 20.48
CA GLN A 127 -3.22 1.96 21.71
C GLN A 127 -4.72 2.10 21.97
N GLY A 128 -5.09 2.28 23.24
CA GLY A 128 -6.50 2.49 23.63
C GLY A 128 -7.02 3.83 23.11
N PRO A 129 -8.32 3.95 22.80
CA PRO A 129 -8.89 5.13 22.14
C PRO A 129 -8.69 6.42 22.93
N ILE A 130 -8.44 7.51 22.20
CA ILE A 130 -8.43 8.87 22.75
C ILE A 130 -9.78 9.52 22.45
N SER A 131 -10.45 10.06 23.47
CA SER A 131 -11.70 10.81 23.30
C SER A 131 -11.46 12.14 22.58
N ILE A 132 -12.43 12.57 21.76
CA ILE A 132 -12.45 13.88 21.07
C ILE A 132 -13.43 14.80 21.76
#